data_AF-A0A534A0Y0-F1
#
_entry.id   AF-A0A534A0Y0-F1
#
_cell.length_a   1.000
_cell.length_b   1.000
_cell.length_c   1.000
_cell.angle_alpha   90.00
_cell.angle_beta   90.00
_cell.angle_gamma   90.00
#
_symmetry.space_group_name_H-M   'P 1'
#
loop_
_entity.id
_entity.type
_entity.pdbx_description
1 polymer ?
#
loop_
_entity_poly.entity_id
_entity_poly.type
_entity_poly.pdbx_seq_one_letter_code
_entity_poly.pdbx_strand_id
1 'polypeptide(L)'
;MSCDISTLTNVLQSGDPEQAQTTLNACVEMLTDPTLWYWTVAFTIVCAGVGALIGKYKNAVARDTALGLILGPIGWIVSLLLPAQKPKPKCKACGKAVDAGDKHCRHCGAAL
;
A
#
# COMPACT_ATOMS: atom_id res chain seq x y z
N MET A 1 4.23 20.34 28.16
CA MET A 1 5.01 19.15 28.60
C MET A 1 5.42 18.43 27.34
N SER A 2 6.66 18.63 26.90
CA SER A 2 7.20 18.01 25.69
C SER A 2 7.65 16.59 26.01
N CYS A 3 7.21 15.62 25.23
CA CYS A 3 7.84 14.31 25.20
C CYS A 3 9.22 14.46 24.55
N ASP A 4 10.28 14.54 25.36
CA ASP A 4 11.66 14.59 24.88
C ASP A 4 12.22 13.16 24.78
N ILE A 5 12.58 12.75 23.56
CA ILE A 5 13.12 11.40 23.28
C ILE A 5 14.38 11.13 24.10
N SER A 6 15.20 12.14 24.34
CA SER A 6 16.41 12.06 25.17
C SER A 6 16.10 11.69 26.63
N THR A 7 15.05 12.28 27.21
CA THR A 7 14.59 11.96 28.57
C THR A 7 14.02 10.55 28.65
N LEU A 8 13.22 10.14 27.67
CA LEU A 8 12.69 8.79 27.57
C LEU A 8 13.81 7.74 27.50
N THR A 9 14.84 8.02 26.70
CA THR A 9 16.00 7.11 26.55
C THR A 9 16.75 6.95 27.87
N ASN A 10 16.90 8.05 28.63
CA ASN A 10 17.57 8.05 29.93
C ASN A 10 16.80 7.23 30.98
N VAL A 11 15.46 7.40 31.04
CA VAL A 11 14.58 6.65 31.97
C VAL A 11 14.51 5.17 31.60
N LEU A 12 14.53 4.82 30.31
CA LEU A 12 14.62 3.41 29.88
C LEU A 12 15.96 2.76 30.24
N GLN A 13 17.04 3.55 30.32
CA GLN A 13 18.37 3.08 30.73
C GLN A 13 18.53 2.93 32.25
N SER A 14 17.76 3.67 33.07
CA SER A 14 17.85 3.56 34.54
C SER A 14 17.28 2.24 35.09
N GLY A 15 16.42 1.56 34.30
CA GLY A 15 15.83 0.28 34.66
C GLY A 15 14.65 0.36 35.65
N ASP A 16 14.16 1.57 35.95
CA ASP A 16 13.05 1.81 36.87
C ASP A 16 11.68 1.69 36.15
N PRO A 17 10.88 0.63 36.42
CA PRO A 17 9.67 0.34 35.63
C PRO A 17 8.53 1.36 35.83
N GLU A 18 8.38 1.95 37.03
CA GLU A 18 7.29 2.89 37.30
C GLU A 18 7.49 4.26 36.64
N GLN A 19 8.72 4.78 36.66
CA GLN A 19 9.05 6.04 36.00
C GLN A 19 8.97 5.91 34.47
N ALA A 20 9.40 4.76 33.93
CA ALA A 20 9.28 4.45 32.53
C ALA A 20 7.83 4.44 32.06
N GLN A 21 6.91 3.80 32.81
CA GLN A 21 5.48 3.75 32.46
C GLN A 21 4.82 5.13 32.47
N THR A 22 5.13 5.95 33.47
CA THR A 22 4.54 7.31 33.58
C THR A 22 4.98 8.19 32.41
N THR A 23 6.26 8.13 32.05
CA THR A 23 6.83 8.89 30.93
C THR A 23 6.32 8.38 29.58
N LEU A 24 6.22 7.04 29.42
CA LEU A 24 5.64 6.40 28.24
C LEU A 24 4.21 6.87 28.00
N ASN A 25 3.35 6.85 29.02
CA ASN A 25 1.94 7.24 28.89
C ASN A 25 1.80 8.69 28.38
N ALA A 26 2.57 9.62 28.93
CA ALA A 26 2.56 11.02 28.47
C ALA A 26 3.02 11.16 27.01
N CYS A 27 4.03 10.39 26.59
CA CYS A 27 4.49 10.36 25.21
C CYS A 27 3.48 9.70 24.25
N VAL A 28 2.85 8.60 24.67
CA VAL A 28 1.83 7.88 23.89
C VAL A 28 0.62 8.77 23.66
N GLU A 29 0.21 9.56 24.64
CA GLU A 29 -0.90 10.51 24.49
C GLU A 29 -0.62 11.55 23.39
N MET A 30 0.61 12.05 23.30
CA MET A 30 1.03 12.97 22.25
C MET A 30 1.17 12.29 20.87
N LEU A 31 1.71 11.07 20.82
CA LEU A 31 1.85 10.30 19.57
C LEU A 31 0.51 9.81 19.01
N THR A 32 -0.47 9.61 19.89
CA THR A 32 -1.81 9.15 19.54
C THR A 32 -2.79 10.32 19.45
N ASP A 33 -2.30 11.55 19.25
CA ASP A 33 -3.15 12.72 19.06
C ASP A 33 -4.13 12.45 17.90
N PRO A 34 -5.46 12.48 18.17
CA PRO A 34 -6.47 12.12 17.18
C PRO A 34 -6.38 12.99 15.92
N THR A 35 -6.01 14.26 16.08
CA THR A 35 -5.95 15.24 15.00
C THR A 35 -4.89 14.86 13.97
N LEU A 36 -3.70 14.48 14.43
CA LEU A 36 -2.61 14.01 13.57
C LEU A 36 -2.98 12.72 12.84
N TRP A 37 -3.66 11.81 13.53
CA TRP A 37 -4.13 10.57 12.93
C TRP A 37 -5.22 10.79 11.88
N TYR A 38 -6.16 11.72 12.10
CA TYR A 38 -7.15 12.08 11.10
C TYR A 38 -6.49 12.56 9.80
N TRP A 39 -5.49 13.44 9.88
CA TRP A 39 -4.76 13.91 8.71
C TRP A 39 -3.96 12.81 8.02
N THR A 40 -3.27 11.96 8.79
CA THR A 40 -2.47 10.85 8.26
C THR A 40 -3.36 9.84 7.54
N VAL A 41 -4.49 9.45 8.15
CA VAL A 41 -5.47 8.55 7.54
C VAL A 41 -6.11 9.20 6.30
N ALA A 42 -6.51 10.47 6.38
CA ALA A 42 -7.07 11.18 5.22
C ALA A 42 -6.08 11.20 4.05
N PHE A 43 -4.81 11.52 4.30
CA PHE A 43 -3.78 11.53 3.27
C PHE A 43 -3.54 10.14 2.67
N THR A 44 -3.57 9.11 3.51
CA THR A 44 -3.43 7.70 3.10
C THR A 44 -4.59 7.26 2.21
N ILE A 45 -5.82 7.60 2.60
CA ILE A 45 -7.04 7.33 1.81
C ILE A 45 -6.98 8.07 0.46
N VAL A 46 -6.54 9.32 0.46
CA VAL A 46 -6.36 10.09 -0.79
C VAL A 46 -5.33 9.41 -1.70
N CYS A 47 -4.17 9.02 -1.19
CA CYS A 47 -3.14 8.32 -1.98
C CYS A 47 -3.65 6.97 -2.52
N ALA A 48 -4.33 6.19 -1.69
CA ALA A 48 -4.94 4.92 -2.09
C ALA A 48 -6.03 5.13 -3.16
N GLY A 49 -6.86 6.17 -3.00
CA GLY A 49 -7.92 6.53 -3.95
C GLY A 49 -7.35 6.96 -5.30
N VAL A 50 -6.29 7.77 -5.31
CA VAL A 50 -5.60 8.18 -6.55
C VAL A 50 -4.95 6.98 -7.25
N GLY A 51 -4.28 6.10 -6.51
CA GLY A 51 -3.74 4.84 -7.04
C GLY A 51 -4.82 3.94 -7.63
N ALA A 52 -5.96 3.80 -6.95
CA ALA A 52 -7.10 3.03 -7.42
C ALA A 52 -7.73 3.61 -8.70
N LEU A 53 -7.85 4.94 -8.79
CA LEU A 53 -8.34 5.64 -9.97
C LEU A 53 -7.43 5.38 -11.17
N ILE A 54 -6.12 5.53 -11.01
CA ILE A 54 -5.12 5.25 -12.06
C ILE A 54 -5.19 3.78 -12.49
N GLY A 55 -5.29 2.85 -11.53
CA GLY A 55 -5.42 1.43 -11.81
C GLY A 55 -6.70 1.08 -12.55
N LYS A 56 -7.80 1.81 -12.35
CA LYS A 56 -9.06 1.61 -13.08
C LYS A 56 -8.90 1.89 -14.57
N TYR A 57 -8.18 2.96 -14.93
CA TYR A 57 -7.88 3.28 -16.32
C TYR A 57 -6.92 2.26 -16.96
N LYS A 58 -6.10 1.58 -16.15
CA LYS A 58 -5.05 0.65 -16.59
C LYS A 58 -5.39 -0.83 -16.43
N ASN A 59 -6.61 -1.17 -16.03
CA ASN A 59 -7.04 -2.53 -15.64
C ASN A 59 -6.12 -3.19 -14.60
N ALA A 60 -5.50 -2.39 -13.73
CA ALA A 60 -4.52 -2.82 -12.74
C ALA A 60 -4.85 -2.27 -11.33
N VAL A 61 -6.14 -2.09 -11.02
CA VAL A 61 -6.64 -1.53 -9.75
C VAL A 61 -5.98 -2.17 -8.53
N ALA A 62 -5.95 -3.50 -8.43
CA ALA A 62 -5.37 -4.17 -7.26
C ALA A 62 -3.88 -3.84 -7.07
N ARG A 63 -3.10 -3.79 -8.15
CA ARG A 63 -1.67 -3.44 -8.12
C ARG A 63 -1.48 -1.98 -7.73
N ASP A 64 -2.21 -1.09 -8.37
CA ASP A 64 -2.00 0.36 -8.24
C ASP A 64 -2.59 0.92 -6.94
N THR A 65 -3.66 0.34 -6.41
CA THR A 65 -4.15 0.60 -5.04
C THR A 65 -3.16 0.10 -3.99
N ALA A 66 -2.61 -1.11 -4.15
CA ALA A 66 -1.62 -1.64 -3.22
C ALA A 66 -0.35 -0.77 -3.20
N LEU A 67 0.12 -0.31 -4.36
CA LEU A 67 1.22 0.64 -4.45
C LEU A 67 0.90 1.95 -3.73
N GLY A 68 -0.26 2.55 -3.99
CA GLY A 68 -0.70 3.79 -3.33
C GLY A 68 -0.87 3.66 -1.81
N LEU A 69 -1.24 2.47 -1.33
CA LEU A 69 -1.37 2.18 0.11
C LEU A 69 -0.01 1.99 0.80
N ILE A 70 0.91 1.23 0.17
CA ILE A 70 2.20 0.85 0.77
C ILE A 70 3.23 1.97 0.66
N LEU A 71 3.31 2.61 -0.51
CA LEU A 71 4.32 3.64 -0.81
C LEU A 71 3.74 5.06 -0.69
N GLY A 72 2.46 5.19 -0.33
CA GLY A 72 1.77 6.47 -0.22
C GLY A 72 1.86 7.26 -1.54
N PRO A 73 2.39 8.50 -1.50
CA PRO A 73 2.41 9.34 -2.68
C PRO A 73 3.39 8.85 -3.77
N ILE A 74 4.40 8.07 -3.40
CA ILE A 74 5.34 7.49 -4.36
C ILE A 74 4.64 6.38 -5.16
N GLY A 75 3.67 5.69 -4.53
CA GLY A 75 2.95 4.57 -5.13
C GLY A 75 2.17 4.93 -6.39
N TRP A 76 1.41 6.03 -6.36
CA TRP A 76 0.62 6.45 -7.53
C TRP A 76 1.48 7.03 -8.66
N ILE A 77 2.63 7.67 -8.35
CA ILE A 77 3.62 8.08 -9.36
C ILE A 77 4.12 6.85 -10.11
N VAL A 78 4.53 5.81 -9.39
CA VAL A 78 4.98 4.55 -10.01
C VAL A 78 3.84 3.91 -10.83
N SER A 79 2.62 3.88 -10.31
CA SER A 79 1.44 3.42 -11.06
C SER A 79 1.18 4.19 -12.36
N LEU A 80 1.52 5.49 -12.43
CA LEU A 80 1.46 6.27 -13.68
C LEU A 80 2.50 5.83 -14.71
N LEU A 81 3.68 5.38 -14.29
CA LEU A 81 4.72 4.88 -15.19
C LEU A 81 4.46 3.45 -15.66
N LEU A 82 3.81 2.60 -14.85
CA LEU A 82 3.58 1.21 -15.24
C LEU A 82 2.58 1.09 -16.42
N PRO A 83 2.83 0.14 -17.35
CA PRO A 83 1.90 -0.11 -18.45
C PRO A 83 0.58 -0.72 -17.94
N ALA A 84 -0.47 -0.52 -18.74
CA ALA A 84 -1.78 -1.13 -18.51
C ALA A 84 -1.68 -2.65 -18.63
N GLN A 85 -2.37 -3.38 -17.74
CA GLN A 85 -2.50 -4.81 -17.87
C GLN A 85 -3.46 -5.12 -19.02
N LYS A 86 -2.94 -5.76 -20.07
CA LYS A 86 -3.78 -6.31 -21.13
C LYS A 86 -4.34 -7.65 -20.63
N PRO A 87 -5.68 -7.85 -20.63
CA PRO A 87 -6.25 -9.15 -20.30
C PRO A 87 -5.73 -10.18 -21.31
N LYS A 88 -5.27 -11.34 -20.80
CA LYS A 88 -4.84 -12.43 -21.68
C LYS A 88 -6.03 -12.92 -22.51
N PRO A 89 -5.90 -13.08 -23.83
CA PRO A 89 -6.97 -13.64 -24.65
C PRO A 89 -7.31 -15.06 -24.17
N LYS A 90 -8.56 -15.48 -24.36
CA LYS A 90 -9.02 -16.83 -24.03
C LYS A 90 -9.19 -17.65 -25.31
N CYS A 91 -8.80 -18.91 -25.27
CA CYS A 91 -9.02 -19.83 -26.38
C CYS A 91 -10.52 -20.06 -26.60
N LYS A 92 -11.00 -19.94 -27.85
CA LYS A 92 -12.42 -20.16 -28.18
C LYS A 92 -12.89 -21.61 -28.01
N ALA A 93 -11.98 -22.58 -28.11
CA ALA A 93 -12.30 -24.00 -28.01
C ALA A 93 -12.36 -24.51 -26.56
N CYS A 94 -11.44 -24.08 -25.68
CA CYS A 94 -11.34 -24.61 -24.31
C CYS A 94 -11.53 -23.56 -23.20
N GLY A 95 -11.63 -22.27 -23.54
CA GLY A 95 -11.86 -21.18 -22.58
C GLY A 95 -10.67 -20.79 -21.71
N LYS A 96 -9.52 -21.48 -21.82
CA LYS A 96 -8.30 -21.16 -21.04
C LYS A 96 -7.59 -19.92 -21.58
N ALA A 97 -6.92 -19.19 -20.70
CA ALA A 97 -6.10 -18.05 -21.06
C ALA A 97 -4.89 -18.50 -21.91
N VAL A 98 -4.61 -17.75 -22.97
CA VAL A 98 -3.51 -17.99 -23.90
C VAL A 98 -2.71 -16.72 -24.09
N ASP A 99 -1.42 -16.86 -24.42
CA ASP A 99 -0.59 -15.70 -24.69
C ASP A 99 -0.85 -15.19 -26.10
N ALA A 100 -0.90 -13.86 -26.27
CA ALA A 100 -1.36 -13.20 -27.50
C ALA A 100 -0.47 -13.47 -28.74
N GLY A 101 0.69 -14.12 -28.58
CA GLY A 101 1.59 -14.49 -29.65
C GLY A 101 1.53 -15.96 -30.08
N ASP A 102 0.77 -16.81 -29.39
CA ASP A 102 0.69 -18.23 -29.72
C ASP A 102 -0.25 -18.45 -30.93
N LYS A 103 0.20 -19.23 -31.93
CA LYS A 103 -0.65 -19.63 -33.09
C LYS A 103 -1.64 -20.75 -32.74
N HIS A 104 -1.33 -21.52 -31.70
CA HIS A 104 -2.12 -22.67 -31.25
C HIS A 104 -2.19 -22.70 -29.73
N CYS A 105 -3.32 -23.15 -29.20
CA CYS A 105 -3.53 -23.27 -27.76
C CYS A 105 -2.65 -24.39 -27.19
N ARG A 106 -1.81 -24.07 -26.19
CA ARG A 106 -0.97 -25.06 -25.49
C ARG A 106 -1.74 -26.11 -24.67
N HIS A 107 -3.05 -25.89 -24.45
CA HIS A 107 -3.87 -26.81 -23.67
C HIS A 107 -4.70 -27.78 -24.51
N CYS A 108 -5.19 -27.36 -25.68
CA CYS A 108 -6.07 -28.19 -26.52
C CYS A 108 -5.60 -28.33 -27.98
N GLY A 109 -4.53 -27.65 -28.38
CA GLY A 109 -3.99 -27.70 -29.74
C GLY A 109 -4.80 -26.96 -30.80
N ALA A 110 -5.96 -26.38 -30.46
CA ALA A 110 -6.77 -25.60 -31.40
C ALA A 110 -6.04 -24.34 -31.87
N ALA A 111 -6.24 -23.94 -33.13
CA ALA A 111 -5.77 -22.66 -33.65
C ALA A 111 -6.45 -21.49 -32.90
N LEU A 112 -5.68 -20.46 -32.55
CA LEU A 112 -6.10 -19.33 -31.72
C LEU A 112 -6.69 -18.16 -32.53
#